data_AF-A0A972I0I1-F1
#
_entry.id   AF-A0A972I0I1-F1
#
_cell.length_a   1.000
_cell.length_b   1.000
_cell.length_c   1.000
_cell.angle_alpha   90.00
_cell.angle_beta   90.00
_cell.angle_gamma   90.00
#
_symmetry.space_group_name_H-M   'P 1'
#
loop_
_entity.id
_entity.type
_entity.pdbx_description
1 polymer ?
#
loop_
_entity_poly.entity_id
_entity_poly.type
_entity_poly.pdbx_seq_one_letter_code
_entity_poly.pdbx_strand_id
1 'polypeptide(L)'
;MKKTLALIVVTVLLIASLSCGVLAQGWGPGKNDCRGMYFGKNLNLTYEQQQQLLAIKQEFQKDTQSLRFDLEKKKMELRRLWTATPPDQNAINAKNSEITSLEVRMVEKIRALQGKIKAILTEEQLQKFNSGNKVQRPKVRKPNFRAGKDHRRDLGLTPEQQTKLLNIRQKHQAETQSLRFELQKKNSELKQLWKADQFDQNAINAKKAEITALKIRMAAKFQSMRAEIKNILTDEQYQKLYRRKPGS
;
A
#
# COMPACT_ATOMS: atom_id res chain seq x y z
N MET A 1 -20.23 17.20 59.38
CA MET A 1 -20.08 15.94 58.60
C MET A 1 -20.50 16.04 57.12
N LYS A 2 -21.42 16.93 56.70
CA LYS A 2 -21.79 17.06 55.27
C LYS A 2 -20.82 17.91 54.42
N LYS A 3 -20.07 18.83 55.03
CA LYS A 3 -19.08 19.69 54.31
C LYS A 3 -17.70 19.04 54.16
N THR A 4 -17.34 18.10 55.04
CA THR A 4 -16.09 17.33 54.96
C THR A 4 -16.17 16.21 53.92
N LEU A 5 -17.36 15.64 53.69
CA LEU A 5 -17.58 14.66 52.62
C LEU A 5 -17.47 15.27 51.22
N ALA A 6 -17.95 16.51 51.01
CA ALA A 6 -17.83 17.20 49.73
C ALA A 6 -16.37 17.52 49.36
N LEU A 7 -15.52 17.79 50.35
CA LEU A 7 -14.11 18.14 50.12
C LEU A 7 -13.23 16.92 49.80
N ILE A 8 -13.62 15.73 50.29
CA ILE A 8 -12.95 14.45 49.98
C ILE A 8 -13.35 13.94 48.59
N VAL A 9 -14.60 14.15 48.16
CA VAL A 9 -15.04 13.76 46.81
C VAL A 9 -14.38 14.61 45.71
N VAL A 10 -14.11 15.90 45.97
CA VAL A 10 -13.43 16.79 45.02
C VAL A 10 -11.92 16.54 44.95
N THR A 11 -11.30 16.05 46.03
CA THR A 11 -9.86 15.71 46.02
C THR A 11 -9.56 14.33 45.43
N VAL A 12 -10.46 13.35 45.56
CA VAL A 12 -10.32 12.05 44.87
C VAL A 12 -10.53 12.17 43.36
N LEU A 13 -11.34 13.14 42.90
CA LEU A 13 -11.50 13.44 41.47
C LEU A 13 -10.31 14.18 40.82
N LEU A 14 -9.40 14.75 41.62
CA LEU A 14 -8.19 15.45 41.14
C LEU A 14 -6.92 14.57 41.14
N ILE A 15 -6.97 13.34 41.67
CA ILE A 15 -5.82 12.41 41.71
C ILE A 15 -5.92 11.32 40.63
N ALA A 16 -7.06 11.23 39.92
CA ALA A 16 -7.22 10.30 38.78
C ALA A 16 -6.61 10.80 37.45
N SER A 17 -5.96 11.98 37.43
CA SER A 17 -5.35 12.56 36.22
C SER A 17 -3.84 12.30 36.05
N LEU A 18 -3.23 11.39 36.82
CA LEU A 18 -1.80 11.10 36.76
C LEU A 18 -1.46 9.60 36.56
N SER A 19 -2.12 8.94 35.60
CA SER A 19 -1.67 7.65 35.10
C SER A 19 -2.06 7.43 33.63
N CYS A 20 -1.55 8.28 32.75
CA CYS A 20 -1.35 7.94 31.34
C CYS A 20 0.16 7.88 31.03
N GLY A 21 0.89 7.13 31.87
CA GLY A 21 2.20 6.62 31.53
C GLY A 21 2.04 5.25 30.88
N VAL A 22 2.71 5.05 29.73
CA VAL A 22 2.88 3.77 29.02
C VAL A 22 1.71 3.32 28.15
N LEU A 23 1.66 3.81 26.91
CA LEU A 23 1.56 2.99 25.69
C LEU A 23 2.17 3.75 24.49
N ALA A 24 3.37 4.32 24.67
CA ALA A 24 4.19 4.79 23.56
C ALA A 24 5.02 3.62 22.98
N GLN A 25 4.34 2.55 22.57
CA GLN A 25 4.97 1.45 21.84
C GLN A 25 4.26 1.30 20.50
N GLY A 26 4.61 2.20 19.58
CA GLY A 26 4.12 2.18 18.21
C GLY A 26 4.52 0.86 17.55
N TRP A 27 3.55 0.00 17.31
CA TRP A 27 3.69 -1.14 16.42
C TRP A 27 4.13 -0.66 15.02
N GLY A 28 5.37 -1.02 14.66
CA GLY A 28 5.82 -1.39 13.31
C GLY A 28 5.64 -0.41 12.12
N PRO A 29 6.56 -0.40 11.15
CA PRO A 29 6.35 0.25 9.86
C PRO A 29 5.53 -0.63 8.92
N GLY A 30 4.23 -0.77 9.19
CA GLY A 30 3.28 -1.26 8.21
C GLY A 30 3.01 -0.21 7.13
N LYS A 31 3.18 -0.56 5.86
CA LYS A 31 2.84 0.30 4.70
C LYS A 31 1.35 0.67 4.59
N ASN A 32 0.50 0.05 5.42
CA ASN A 32 -0.94 0.26 5.48
C ASN A 32 -1.40 0.93 6.79
N ASP A 33 -0.49 1.21 7.73
CA ASP A 33 -0.83 2.06 8.86
C ASP A 33 -0.94 3.50 8.41
N CYS A 34 -1.75 4.27 9.13
CA CYS A 34 -2.12 5.66 8.89
C CYS A 34 -0.94 6.67 8.86
N ARG A 35 0.27 6.26 8.47
CA ARG A 35 1.46 7.08 8.20
C ARG A 35 1.23 8.11 7.09
N GLY A 36 0.18 7.99 6.28
CA GLY A 36 -0.24 9.05 5.35
C GLY A 36 -1.02 10.18 6.03
N MET A 37 -1.57 9.92 7.23
CA MET A 37 -2.35 10.87 8.03
C MET A 37 -1.43 11.62 9.02
N TYR A 38 -0.38 12.24 8.47
CA TYR A 38 0.45 13.21 9.20
C TYR A 38 -0.36 14.51 9.35
N PHE A 39 -1.26 14.54 10.33
CA PHE A 39 -2.10 15.70 10.62
C PHE A 39 -1.45 16.73 11.56
N GLY A 40 -0.27 16.42 12.12
CA GLY A 40 0.18 17.08 13.35
C GLY A 40 1.14 18.25 13.20
N LYS A 41 1.95 18.34 12.13
CA LYS A 41 3.10 19.27 12.16
C LYS A 41 2.82 20.67 11.61
N ASN A 42 1.78 20.86 10.80
CA ASN A 42 1.54 22.14 10.10
C ASN A 42 0.21 22.81 10.46
N LEU A 43 -0.53 22.29 11.44
CA LEU A 43 -1.85 22.82 11.84
C LEU A 43 -1.82 23.60 13.16
N ASN A 44 -0.67 23.65 13.86
CA ASN A 44 -0.54 24.31 15.17
C ASN A 44 -1.70 23.96 16.12
N LEU A 45 -1.95 22.65 16.28
CA LEU A 45 -3.06 22.15 17.11
C LEU A 45 -2.85 22.53 18.57
N THR A 46 -3.91 23.01 19.24
CA THR A 46 -3.90 23.25 20.69
C THR A 46 -3.70 21.94 21.46
N TYR A 47 -3.32 22.02 22.74
CA TYR A 47 -3.17 20.84 23.57
C TYR A 47 -4.47 20.00 23.63
N GLU A 48 -5.61 20.67 23.77
CA GLU A 48 -6.92 20.01 23.78
C GLU A 48 -7.23 19.29 22.44
N GLN A 49 -6.99 19.95 21.31
CA GLN A 49 -7.15 19.35 19.97
C GLN A 49 -6.22 18.14 19.78
N GLN A 50 -5.01 18.19 20.34
CA GLN A 50 -4.09 17.05 20.30
C GLN A 50 -4.61 15.85 21.09
N GLN A 51 -5.19 16.07 22.28
CA GLN A 51 -5.80 14.99 23.07
C GLN A 51 -7.01 14.38 22.36
N GLN A 52 -7.89 15.22 21.80
CA GLN A 52 -9.04 14.75 21.01
C GLN A 52 -8.58 13.95 19.77
N LEU A 53 -7.55 14.42 19.06
CA LEU A 53 -6.98 13.70 17.91
C LEU A 53 -6.40 12.34 18.31
N LEU A 54 -5.77 12.23 19.49
CA LEU A 54 -5.26 10.97 20.01
C LEU A 54 -6.40 9.99 20.31
N ALA A 55 -7.45 10.44 20.98
CA ALA A 55 -8.62 9.61 21.28
C ALA A 55 -9.31 9.10 20.00
N ILE A 56 -9.52 9.99 19.02
CA ILE A 56 -10.08 9.66 17.70
C ILE A 56 -9.23 8.59 16.98
N LYS A 57 -7.90 8.69 17.07
CA LYS A 57 -6.99 7.70 16.46
C LYS A 57 -7.04 6.34 17.15
N GLN A 58 -7.09 6.32 18.48
CA GLN A 58 -7.17 5.09 19.26
C GLN A 58 -8.48 4.36 19.00
N GLU A 59 -9.59 5.08 18.96
CA GLU A 59 -10.91 4.53 18.61
C GLU A 59 -10.88 3.91 17.20
N PHE A 60 -10.38 4.64 16.20
CA PHE A 60 -10.25 4.11 14.84
C PHE A 60 -9.36 2.87 14.76
N GLN A 61 -8.25 2.84 15.51
CA GLN A 61 -7.37 1.67 15.56
C GLN A 61 -8.09 0.45 16.12
N LYS A 62 -8.82 0.61 17.23
CA LYS A 62 -9.62 -0.45 17.84
C LYS A 62 -10.72 -0.93 16.89
N ASP A 63 -11.49 -0.02 16.33
CA ASP A 63 -12.62 -0.30 15.45
C ASP A 63 -12.23 -0.98 14.13
N THR A 64 -10.99 -0.77 13.67
CA THR A 64 -10.51 -1.32 12.39
C THR A 64 -9.58 -2.51 12.56
N GLN A 65 -9.29 -2.95 13.78
CA GLN A 65 -8.30 -4.00 14.05
C GLN A 65 -8.62 -5.31 13.31
N SER A 66 -9.84 -5.83 13.47
CA SER A 66 -10.30 -7.06 12.80
C SER A 66 -10.29 -6.90 11.28
N LEU A 67 -10.79 -5.77 10.78
CA LEU A 67 -10.84 -5.48 9.35
C LEU A 67 -9.45 -5.46 8.70
N ARG A 68 -8.44 -4.91 9.39
CA ARG A 68 -7.04 -4.93 8.93
C ARG A 68 -6.48 -6.35 8.91
N PHE A 69 -6.75 -7.13 9.96
CA PHE A 69 -6.33 -8.53 10.04
C PHE A 69 -6.89 -9.35 8.87
N ASP A 70 -8.19 -9.23 8.61
CA ASP A 70 -8.85 -9.93 7.50
C ASP A 70 -8.29 -9.49 6.15
N LEU A 71 -8.07 -8.19 5.94
CA LEU A 71 -7.43 -7.68 4.73
C LEU A 71 -6.05 -8.29 4.50
N GLU A 72 -5.19 -8.33 5.52
CA GLU A 72 -3.85 -8.91 5.40
C GLU A 72 -3.90 -10.42 5.14
N LYS A 73 -4.79 -11.15 5.84
CA LYS A 73 -5.03 -12.57 5.61
C LYS A 73 -5.42 -12.84 4.16
N LYS A 74 -6.43 -12.15 3.64
CA LYS A 74 -6.90 -12.32 2.26
C LYS A 74 -5.84 -11.89 1.23
N LYS A 75 -5.04 -10.86 1.51
CA LYS A 75 -3.90 -10.48 0.66
C LYS A 75 -2.79 -11.55 0.65
N MET A 76 -2.56 -12.27 1.74
CA MET A 76 -1.66 -13.43 1.76
C MET A 76 -2.21 -14.58 0.92
N GLU A 77 -3.48 -14.92 1.06
CA GLU A 77 -4.16 -15.92 0.23
C GLU A 77 -4.06 -15.57 -1.26
N LEU A 78 -4.34 -14.31 -1.63
CA LEU A 78 -4.20 -13.81 -3.00
C LEU A 78 -2.75 -13.96 -3.51
N ARG A 79 -1.75 -13.61 -2.70
CA ARG A 79 -0.34 -13.79 -3.06
C ARG A 79 -0.03 -15.25 -3.37
N ARG A 80 -0.56 -16.20 -2.59
CA ARG A 80 -0.41 -17.64 -2.84
C ARG A 80 -1.05 -18.05 -4.17
N LEU A 81 -2.25 -17.56 -4.48
CA LEU A 81 -2.89 -17.84 -5.78
C LEU A 81 -2.04 -17.38 -6.97
N TRP A 82 -1.36 -16.23 -6.86
CA TRP A 82 -0.44 -15.74 -7.89
C TRP A 82 0.85 -16.56 -8.04
N THR A 83 1.19 -17.43 -7.07
CA THR A 83 2.35 -18.33 -7.17
C THR A 83 2.03 -19.66 -7.85
N ALA A 84 0.75 -19.99 -8.02
CA ALA A 84 0.34 -21.17 -8.77
C ALA A 84 0.76 -21.05 -10.25
N THR A 85 1.17 -22.16 -10.85
CA THR A 85 1.55 -22.23 -12.27
C THR A 85 0.79 -23.38 -12.93
N PRO A 86 -0.18 -23.11 -13.83
CA PRO A 86 -0.67 -21.78 -14.21
C PRO A 86 -1.48 -21.09 -13.10
N PRO A 87 -1.59 -19.75 -13.10
CA PRO A 87 -2.46 -19.04 -12.17
C PRO A 87 -3.94 -19.32 -12.46
N ASP A 88 -4.72 -19.62 -11.42
CA ASP A 88 -6.18 -19.76 -11.52
C ASP A 88 -6.84 -18.38 -11.53
N GLN A 89 -7.30 -17.95 -12.71
CA GLN A 89 -7.94 -16.66 -12.90
C GLN A 89 -9.23 -16.51 -12.08
N ASN A 90 -10.04 -17.56 -11.97
CA ASN A 90 -11.32 -17.51 -11.28
C ASN A 90 -11.11 -17.40 -9.78
N ALA A 91 -10.20 -18.21 -9.22
CA ALA A 91 -9.83 -18.10 -7.80
C ALA A 91 -9.25 -16.72 -7.46
N ILE A 92 -8.40 -16.16 -8.33
CA ILE A 92 -7.83 -14.82 -8.15
C ILE A 92 -8.94 -13.75 -8.17
N ASN A 93 -9.89 -13.85 -9.10
CA ASN A 93 -10.99 -12.90 -9.21
C ASN A 93 -11.94 -12.97 -8.01
N ALA A 94 -12.29 -14.18 -7.56
CA ALA A 94 -13.08 -14.39 -6.34
C ALA A 94 -12.38 -13.77 -5.13
N LYS A 95 -11.07 -14.02 -4.96
CA LYS A 95 -10.30 -13.45 -3.86
C LYS A 95 -10.20 -11.92 -3.93
N ASN A 96 -10.05 -11.36 -5.14
CA ASN A 96 -10.08 -9.92 -5.34
C ASN A 96 -11.44 -9.30 -4.95
N SER A 97 -12.54 -10.00 -5.19
CA SER A 97 -13.88 -9.54 -4.78
C SER A 97 -14.01 -9.48 -3.26
N GLU A 98 -13.60 -10.54 -2.55
CA GLU A 98 -13.55 -10.56 -1.08
C GLU A 98 -12.73 -9.39 -0.52
N ILE A 99 -11.53 -9.15 -1.10
CA ILE A 99 -10.67 -8.04 -0.70
C ILE A 99 -11.33 -6.69 -0.98
N THR A 100 -11.99 -6.53 -2.13
CA THR A 100 -12.66 -5.28 -2.49
C THR A 100 -13.75 -4.92 -1.49
N SER A 101 -14.57 -5.89 -1.05
CA SER A 101 -15.56 -5.66 0.01
C SER A 101 -14.94 -5.09 1.29
N LEU A 102 -13.79 -5.63 1.69
CA LEU A 102 -13.09 -5.18 2.90
C LEU A 102 -12.41 -3.81 2.69
N GLU A 103 -11.86 -3.55 1.50
CA GLU A 103 -11.27 -2.26 1.13
C GLU A 103 -12.32 -1.15 1.16
N VAL A 104 -13.52 -1.38 0.63
CA VAL A 104 -14.64 -0.42 0.67
C VAL A 104 -14.98 -0.05 2.12
N ARG A 105 -15.20 -1.05 2.99
CA ARG A 105 -15.46 -0.82 4.42
C ARG A 105 -14.33 -0.06 5.12
N MET A 106 -13.08 -0.34 4.75
CA MET A 106 -11.93 0.37 5.31
C MET A 106 -11.94 1.85 4.90
N VAL A 107 -12.25 2.14 3.64
CA VAL A 107 -12.31 3.52 3.15
C VAL A 107 -13.47 4.28 3.80
N GLU A 108 -14.62 3.65 4.03
CA GLU A 108 -15.72 4.24 4.81
C GLU A 108 -15.28 4.63 6.22
N LYS A 109 -14.59 3.72 6.94
CA LYS A 109 -14.02 4.01 8.26
C LYS A 109 -13.01 5.15 8.20
N ILE A 110 -12.18 5.22 7.16
CA ILE A 110 -11.21 6.31 6.95
C ILE A 110 -11.94 7.64 6.72
N ARG A 111 -13.03 7.66 5.93
CA ARG A 111 -13.85 8.87 5.72
C ARG A 111 -14.51 9.33 7.02
N ALA A 112 -15.03 8.42 7.82
CA ALA A 112 -15.57 8.73 9.15
C ALA A 112 -14.50 9.33 10.07
N LEU A 113 -13.30 8.73 10.11
CA LEU A 113 -12.15 9.27 10.82
C LEU A 113 -11.80 10.68 10.36
N GLN A 114 -11.73 10.92 9.05
CA GLN A 114 -11.47 12.25 8.49
C GLN A 114 -12.55 13.26 8.91
N GLY A 115 -13.83 12.87 8.94
CA GLY A 115 -14.93 13.69 9.44
C GLY A 115 -14.74 14.10 10.89
N LYS A 116 -14.46 13.12 11.79
CA LYS A 116 -14.16 13.38 13.21
C LYS A 116 -12.98 14.34 13.40
N ILE A 117 -11.93 14.18 12.59
CA ILE A 117 -10.76 15.08 12.64
C ILE A 117 -11.13 16.48 12.18
N LYS A 118 -11.88 16.64 11.09
CA LYS A 118 -12.28 17.96 10.60
C LYS A 118 -13.13 18.72 11.63
N ALA A 119 -13.96 18.01 12.39
CA ALA A 119 -14.84 18.60 13.40
C ALA A 119 -14.11 19.24 14.59
N ILE A 120 -12.86 18.86 14.85
CA ILE A 120 -12.06 19.42 15.96
C ILE A 120 -11.14 20.57 15.52
N LEU A 121 -11.10 20.89 14.22
CA LEU A 121 -10.25 21.95 13.66
C LEU A 121 -11.00 23.28 13.61
N THR A 122 -10.27 24.38 13.77
CA THR A 122 -10.78 25.72 13.42
C THR A 122 -10.90 25.88 11.91
N GLU A 123 -11.65 26.87 11.44
CA GLU A 123 -11.82 27.15 10.01
C GLU A 123 -10.46 27.39 9.31
N GLU A 124 -9.55 28.15 9.93
CA GLU A 124 -8.20 28.37 9.40
C GLU A 124 -7.38 27.07 9.31
N GLN A 125 -7.50 26.20 10.32
CA GLN A 125 -6.83 24.90 10.33
C GLN A 125 -7.45 23.96 9.29
N LEU A 126 -8.77 24.01 9.10
CA LEU A 126 -9.50 23.23 8.09
C LEU A 126 -9.09 23.66 6.67
N GLN A 127 -8.92 24.95 6.42
CA GLN A 127 -8.37 25.45 5.16
C GLN A 127 -6.94 24.95 4.92
N LYS A 128 -6.07 24.97 5.93
CA LYS A 128 -4.70 24.40 5.86
C LYS A 128 -4.72 22.87 5.67
N PHE A 129 -5.70 22.19 6.24
CA PHE A 129 -5.91 20.75 6.09
C PHE A 129 -6.36 20.39 4.67
N ASN A 130 -7.36 21.09 4.14
CA ASN A 130 -7.97 20.83 2.83
C ASN A 130 -7.12 21.32 1.66
N SER A 131 -6.42 22.45 1.81
CA SER A 131 -5.45 22.94 0.82
C SER A 131 -4.33 21.94 0.56
N GLY A 132 -4.22 20.94 1.43
CA GLY A 132 -3.38 19.77 1.26
C GLY A 132 -1.98 20.27 1.08
N ASN A 133 -1.26 20.47 2.19
CA ASN A 133 0.17 20.70 2.12
C ASN A 133 0.74 19.54 1.28
N LYS A 134 0.89 19.79 -0.04
CA LYS A 134 1.83 19.16 -0.93
C LYS A 134 3.12 19.63 -0.31
N VAL A 135 3.50 19.01 0.81
CA VAL A 135 4.89 18.91 1.17
C VAL A 135 5.45 18.39 -0.12
N GLN A 136 6.08 19.31 -0.86
CA GLN A 136 7.01 18.94 -1.89
C GLN A 136 7.96 18.11 -1.07
N ARG A 137 7.71 16.79 -1.06
CA ARG A 137 8.71 15.84 -0.62
C ARG A 137 9.89 16.34 -1.43
N PRO A 138 10.94 16.88 -0.78
CA PRO A 138 12.09 17.33 -1.54
C PRO A 138 12.32 16.21 -2.52
N LYS A 139 12.37 16.52 -3.82
CA LYS A 139 12.70 15.52 -4.81
C LYS A 139 14.04 15.02 -4.30
N VAL A 140 14.01 13.93 -3.53
CA VAL A 140 15.19 13.15 -3.24
C VAL A 140 15.48 12.73 -4.65
N ARG A 141 16.39 13.48 -5.29
CA ARG A 141 17.11 13.01 -6.44
C ARG A 141 17.61 11.70 -5.91
N LYS A 142 16.88 10.61 -6.21
CA LYS A 142 17.39 9.27 -5.96
C LYS A 142 18.78 9.39 -6.54
N PRO A 143 19.84 9.27 -5.72
CA PRO A 143 21.20 9.49 -6.18
C PRO A 143 21.26 8.77 -7.50
N ASN A 144 21.57 9.52 -8.58
CA ASN A 144 21.43 9.03 -9.95
C ASN A 144 21.74 7.55 -9.88
N PHE A 145 20.72 6.70 -10.04
CA PHE A 145 20.95 5.27 -10.23
C PHE A 145 21.52 5.21 -11.65
N ARG A 146 22.70 5.82 -11.84
CA ARG A 146 23.65 5.55 -12.90
C ARG A 146 23.78 4.06 -12.82
N ALA A 147 23.14 3.40 -13.77
CA ALA A 147 23.15 1.97 -14.03
C ALA A 147 23.36 1.17 -12.75
N GLY A 148 22.26 0.76 -12.08
CA GLY A 148 22.37 -0.33 -11.11
C GLY A 148 23.31 -1.36 -11.71
N LYS A 149 24.46 -1.60 -11.03
CA LYS A 149 25.64 -2.33 -11.54
C LYS A 149 25.14 -3.30 -12.58
N ASP A 150 25.45 -3.08 -13.86
CA ASP A 150 24.83 -3.86 -14.92
C ASP A 150 25.02 -5.33 -14.54
N HIS A 151 23.95 -6.02 -14.12
CA HIS A 151 24.09 -7.36 -13.53
C HIS A 151 24.70 -8.31 -14.57
N ARG A 152 24.68 -7.89 -15.86
CA ARG A 152 25.40 -8.45 -17.00
C ARG A 152 26.91 -8.55 -16.81
N ARG A 153 27.56 -7.56 -16.18
CA ARG A 153 29.02 -7.59 -15.91
C ARG A 153 29.39 -8.63 -14.85
N ASP A 154 28.50 -8.87 -13.89
CA ASP A 154 28.70 -9.88 -12.86
C ASP A 154 28.42 -11.30 -13.41
N LEU A 155 27.75 -11.45 -14.55
CA LEU A 155 27.40 -12.75 -15.15
C LEU A 155 28.50 -13.33 -16.07
N GLY A 156 29.53 -12.55 -16.43
CA GLY A 156 30.59 -13.01 -17.33
C GLY A 156 30.06 -13.40 -18.72
N LEU A 157 29.12 -12.62 -19.26
CA LEU A 157 28.48 -12.91 -20.55
C LEU A 157 29.44 -12.65 -21.71
N THR A 158 29.50 -13.57 -22.68
CA THR A 158 30.24 -13.36 -23.93
C THR A 158 29.58 -12.25 -24.77
N PRO A 159 30.32 -11.59 -25.69
CA PRO A 159 29.73 -10.59 -26.60
C PRO A 159 28.53 -11.14 -27.40
N GLU A 160 28.61 -12.40 -27.82
CA GLU A 160 27.52 -13.08 -28.52
C GLU A 160 26.28 -13.26 -27.63
N GLN A 161 26.46 -13.71 -26.38
CA GLN A 161 25.37 -13.84 -25.40
C GLN A 161 24.71 -12.49 -25.13
N GLN A 162 25.50 -11.42 -25.00
CA GLN A 162 24.96 -10.06 -24.78
C GLN A 162 24.06 -9.63 -25.93
N THR A 163 24.49 -9.82 -27.17
CA THR A 163 23.70 -9.49 -28.37
C THR A 163 22.40 -10.30 -28.43
N LYS A 164 22.45 -11.62 -28.18
CA LYS A 164 21.25 -12.48 -28.17
C LYS A 164 20.24 -12.03 -27.11
N LEU A 165 20.70 -11.71 -25.88
CA LEU A 165 19.83 -11.22 -24.81
C LEU A 165 19.20 -9.86 -25.12
N LEU A 166 19.93 -8.96 -25.79
CA LEU A 166 19.39 -7.67 -26.23
C LEU A 166 18.27 -7.87 -27.25
N ASN A 167 18.44 -8.77 -28.22
CA ASN A 167 17.43 -9.07 -29.23
C ASN A 167 16.15 -9.65 -28.60
N ILE A 168 16.28 -10.61 -27.67
CA ILE A 168 15.14 -11.16 -26.91
C ILE A 168 14.40 -10.04 -26.17
N ARG A 169 15.15 -9.16 -25.49
CA ARG A 169 14.54 -8.05 -24.74
C ARG A 169 13.77 -7.11 -25.66
N GLN A 170 14.34 -6.74 -26.81
CA GLN A 170 13.68 -5.86 -27.79
C GLN A 170 12.43 -6.50 -28.36
N LYS A 171 12.50 -7.78 -28.78
CA LYS A 171 11.37 -8.59 -29.24
C LYS A 171 10.24 -8.60 -28.19
N HIS A 172 10.53 -9.01 -26.96
CA HIS A 172 9.52 -9.05 -25.90
C HIS A 172 8.98 -7.66 -25.51
N GLN A 173 9.81 -6.62 -25.60
CA GLN A 173 9.36 -5.25 -25.38
C GLN A 173 8.33 -4.84 -26.43
N ALA A 174 8.56 -5.15 -27.71
CA ALA A 174 7.61 -4.90 -28.79
C ALA A 174 6.33 -5.72 -28.62
N GLU A 175 6.45 -7.03 -28.40
CA GLU A 175 5.30 -7.94 -28.25
C GLU A 175 4.39 -7.62 -27.05
N THR A 176 4.95 -7.02 -25.99
CA THR A 176 4.19 -6.69 -24.77
C THR A 176 3.77 -5.22 -24.71
N GLN A 177 4.09 -4.42 -25.73
CA GLN A 177 3.84 -2.98 -25.73
C GLN A 177 2.34 -2.66 -25.58
N SER A 178 1.49 -3.29 -26.38
CA SER A 178 0.03 -3.11 -26.33
C SER A 178 -0.53 -3.52 -24.96
N LEU A 179 -0.16 -4.70 -24.46
CA LEU A 179 -0.58 -5.20 -23.15
C LEU A 179 -0.20 -4.26 -22.01
N ARG A 180 0.97 -3.60 -22.08
CA ARG A 180 1.40 -2.61 -21.08
C ARG A 180 0.54 -1.35 -21.12
N PHE A 181 0.23 -0.85 -22.32
CA PHE A 181 -0.65 0.31 -22.47
C PHE A 181 -2.06 0.02 -21.98
N GLU A 182 -2.62 -1.14 -22.32
CA GLU A 182 -3.92 -1.57 -21.81
C GLU A 182 -3.90 -1.67 -20.28
N LEU A 183 -2.88 -2.32 -19.71
CA LEU A 183 -2.73 -2.43 -18.26
C LEU A 183 -2.65 -1.04 -17.60
N GLN A 184 -1.90 -0.10 -18.18
CA GLN A 184 -1.83 1.28 -17.69
C GLN A 184 -3.19 1.99 -17.74
N LYS A 185 -3.91 1.85 -18.87
CA LYS A 185 -5.25 2.41 -19.05
C LYS A 185 -6.22 1.87 -17.99
N LYS A 186 -6.32 0.54 -17.85
CA LYS A 186 -7.21 -0.10 -16.88
C LYS A 186 -6.87 0.24 -15.43
N ASN A 187 -5.59 0.38 -15.08
CA ASN A 187 -5.20 0.85 -13.74
C ASN A 187 -5.61 2.31 -13.49
N SER A 188 -5.60 3.16 -14.53
CA SER A 188 -6.06 4.55 -14.42
C SER A 188 -7.57 4.62 -14.22
N GLU A 189 -8.34 3.83 -14.97
CA GLU A 189 -9.79 3.66 -14.81
C GLU A 189 -10.12 3.14 -13.39
N LEU A 190 -9.43 2.10 -12.92
CA LEU A 190 -9.59 1.58 -11.55
C LEU A 190 -9.35 2.67 -10.50
N LYS A 191 -8.29 3.48 -10.70
CA LYS A 191 -7.99 4.59 -9.80
C LYS A 191 -9.09 5.66 -9.79
N GLN A 192 -9.77 5.89 -10.90
CA GLN A 192 -10.91 6.81 -10.96
C GLN A 192 -12.11 6.26 -10.18
N LEU A 193 -12.40 4.96 -10.29
CA LEU A 193 -13.46 4.32 -9.50
C LEU A 193 -13.22 4.47 -7.99
N TRP A 194 -11.98 4.35 -7.53
CA TRP A 194 -11.60 4.56 -6.13
C TRP A 194 -11.62 6.03 -5.67
N LYS A 195 -11.74 6.98 -6.58
CA LYS A 195 -11.87 8.41 -6.25
C LYS A 195 -13.32 8.87 -6.18
N ALA A 196 -14.27 8.06 -6.66
CA ALA A 196 -15.67 8.42 -6.64
C ALA A 196 -16.18 8.60 -5.20
N ASP A 197 -17.14 9.49 -5.03
CA ASP A 197 -17.77 9.72 -3.72
C ASP A 197 -18.54 8.49 -3.24
N GLN A 198 -19.15 7.75 -4.16
CA GLN A 198 -19.77 6.46 -3.89
C GLN A 198 -19.02 5.35 -4.62
N PHE A 199 -18.76 4.24 -3.93
CA PHE A 199 -18.03 3.12 -4.50
C PHE A 199 -18.97 2.18 -5.23
N ASP A 200 -18.79 2.08 -6.54
CA ASP A 200 -19.36 0.99 -7.33
C ASP A 200 -18.45 -0.24 -7.21
N GLN A 201 -18.77 -1.09 -6.24
CA GLN A 201 -18.02 -2.31 -5.99
C GLN A 201 -18.01 -3.26 -7.21
N ASN A 202 -19.11 -3.31 -7.97
CA ASN A 202 -19.22 -4.17 -9.14
C ASN A 202 -18.29 -3.67 -10.26
N ALA A 203 -18.27 -2.36 -10.52
CA ALA A 203 -17.35 -1.77 -11.48
C ALA A 203 -15.88 -1.95 -11.06
N ILE A 204 -15.56 -1.81 -9.77
CA ILE A 204 -14.21 -2.05 -9.24
C ILE A 204 -13.79 -3.51 -9.46
N ASN A 205 -14.69 -4.45 -9.15
CA ASN A 205 -14.45 -5.88 -9.33
C ASN A 205 -14.26 -6.25 -10.81
N ALA A 206 -15.13 -5.74 -11.69
CA ALA A 206 -15.00 -5.93 -13.13
C ALA A 206 -13.66 -5.40 -13.66
N LYS A 207 -13.26 -4.20 -13.22
CA LYS A 207 -11.98 -3.60 -13.61
C LYS A 207 -10.78 -4.40 -13.10
N LYS A 208 -10.84 -4.90 -11.86
CA LYS A 208 -9.81 -5.79 -11.31
C LYS A 208 -9.73 -7.10 -12.10
N ALA A 209 -10.84 -7.67 -12.55
CA ALA A 209 -10.86 -8.87 -13.38
C ALA A 209 -10.20 -8.66 -14.75
N GLU A 210 -10.46 -7.54 -15.41
CA GLU A 210 -9.77 -7.15 -16.66
C GLU A 210 -8.25 -7.04 -16.44
N ILE A 211 -7.84 -6.40 -15.34
CA ILE A 211 -6.42 -6.28 -14.96
C ILE A 211 -5.80 -7.65 -14.66
N THR A 212 -6.52 -8.54 -13.98
CA THR A 212 -6.07 -9.92 -13.71
C THR A 212 -5.78 -10.65 -15.01
N ALA A 213 -6.71 -10.63 -15.97
CA ALA A 213 -6.54 -11.28 -17.26
C ALA A 213 -5.29 -10.76 -18.00
N LEU A 214 -5.08 -9.45 -18.03
CA LEU A 214 -3.89 -8.83 -18.64
C LEU A 214 -2.59 -9.25 -17.93
N LYS A 215 -2.59 -9.33 -16.60
CA LYS A 215 -1.43 -9.78 -15.82
C LYS A 215 -1.09 -11.25 -16.10
N ILE A 216 -2.08 -12.12 -16.26
CA ILE A 216 -1.87 -13.53 -16.61
C ILE A 216 -1.23 -13.64 -18.00
N ARG A 217 -1.75 -12.90 -19.00
CA ARG A 217 -1.14 -12.85 -20.34
C ARG A 217 0.30 -12.33 -20.30
N MET A 218 0.55 -11.29 -19.50
CA MET A 218 1.88 -10.75 -19.29
C MET A 218 2.82 -11.78 -18.63
N ALA A 219 2.33 -12.53 -17.64
CA ALA A 219 3.09 -13.59 -16.98
C ALA A 219 3.49 -14.70 -17.96
N ALA A 220 2.59 -15.13 -18.85
CA ALA A 220 2.90 -16.09 -19.91
C ALA A 220 4.00 -15.57 -20.85
N LYS A 221 3.92 -14.30 -21.27
CA LYS A 221 4.98 -13.67 -22.08
C LYS A 221 6.32 -13.58 -21.34
N PHE A 222 6.31 -13.30 -20.04
CA PHE A 222 7.53 -13.33 -19.22
C PHE A 222 8.11 -14.75 -19.07
N GLN A 223 7.27 -15.78 -18.96
CA GLN A 223 7.73 -17.17 -18.92
C GLN A 223 8.40 -17.58 -20.24
N SER A 224 7.81 -17.22 -21.38
CA SER A 224 8.43 -17.41 -22.70
C SER A 224 9.80 -16.73 -22.79
N MET A 225 9.90 -15.47 -22.35
CA MET A 225 11.18 -14.75 -22.34
C MET A 225 12.23 -15.44 -21.47
N ARG A 226 11.83 -15.93 -20.28
CA ARG A 226 12.73 -16.64 -19.38
C ARG A 226 13.23 -17.95 -20.00
N ALA A 227 12.39 -18.66 -20.72
CA ALA A 227 12.78 -19.87 -21.44
C ALA A 227 13.79 -19.56 -22.55
N GLU A 228 13.56 -18.52 -23.35
CA GLU A 228 14.53 -18.07 -24.38
C GLU A 228 15.87 -17.66 -23.76
N ILE A 229 15.85 -16.95 -22.62
CA ILE A 229 17.07 -16.56 -21.87
C ILE A 229 17.81 -17.80 -21.35
N LYS A 230 17.09 -18.81 -20.83
CA LYS A 230 17.69 -20.05 -20.32
C LYS A 230 18.50 -20.77 -21.40
N ASN A 231 18.07 -20.72 -22.65
CA ASN A 231 18.78 -21.36 -23.77
C ASN A 231 20.07 -20.65 -24.19
N ILE A 232 20.32 -19.43 -23.70
CA ILE A 232 21.54 -18.64 -24.02
C ILE A 232 22.58 -18.71 -22.92
N LEU A 233 22.13 -18.82 -21.67
CA LEU A 233 23.00 -18.80 -20.49
C LEU A 233 23.45 -20.21 -20.13
N THR A 234 24.65 -20.33 -19.57
CA THR A 234 25.02 -21.57 -18.86
C THR A 234 24.16 -21.73 -17.61
N ASP A 235 24.07 -22.94 -17.06
CA ASP A 235 23.33 -23.18 -15.82
C ASP A 235 23.84 -22.31 -14.67
N GLU A 236 25.16 -22.15 -14.53
CA GLU A 236 25.77 -21.27 -13.53
C GLU A 236 25.37 -19.80 -13.71
N GLN A 237 25.39 -19.30 -14.95
CA GLN A 237 24.97 -17.94 -15.29
C GLN A 237 23.48 -17.74 -15.02
N TYR A 238 22.65 -18.71 -15.39
CA TYR A 238 21.20 -18.68 -15.17
C TYR A 238 20.88 -18.65 -13.66
N GLN A 239 21.52 -19.51 -12.87
CA GLN A 239 21.36 -19.52 -11.41
C GLN A 239 21.82 -18.19 -10.79
N LYS A 240 22.94 -17.62 -11.25
CA LYS A 240 23.43 -16.32 -10.79
C LYS A 240 22.47 -15.17 -11.12
N LEU A 241 21.79 -15.24 -12.28
CA LEU A 241 20.78 -14.25 -12.69
C LEU A 241 19.52 -14.27 -11.80
N TYR A 242 19.10 -15.46 -11.35
CA TYR A 242 17.86 -15.63 -10.58
C TYR A 242 18.04 -15.92 -9.08
N ARG A 243 19.27 -15.87 -8.55
CA ARG A 243 19.52 -15.89 -7.10
C ARG A 243 18.71 -14.77 -6.43
N ARG A 244 17.60 -15.12 -5.78
CA ARG A 244 16.93 -14.22 -4.85
C ARG A 244 17.92 -13.95 -3.71
N LYS A 245 18.20 -12.68 -3.43
CA LYS A 245 18.87 -12.35 -2.17
C LYS A 245 17.97 -12.85 -1.03
N PRO A 246 18.50 -13.57 -0.02
CA PRO A 246 17.72 -13.90 1.16
C PRO A 246 17.18 -12.60 1.76
N GLY A 247 15.86 -12.52 1.95
CA GLY A 247 15.17 -11.35 2.51
C GLY A 247 14.56 -10.35 1.50
N SER A 248 14.29 -10.73 0.24
CA SER A 248 13.60 -9.88 -0.75
C SER A 248 12.23 -10.36 -1.22
#